data_AF-A0A6I9YQX8-F1
#
_entry.id   AF-A0A6I9YQX8-F1
#
_cell.length_a   1.000
_cell.length_b   1.000
_cell.length_c   1.000
_cell.angle_alpha   90.00
_cell.angle_beta   90.00
_cell.angle_gamma   90.00
#
_symmetry.space_group_name_H-M   'P 1'
#
loop_
_entity.id
_entity.type
_entity.pdbx_description
1 polymer ?
#
loop_
_entity_poly.entity_id
_entity_poly.type
_entity_poly.pdbx_seq_one_letter_code
_entity_poly.pdbx_strand_id
1 'polypeptide(L)'
;MLSEDLQALESYVNRMKDKGLWKWWAQYLEGQADLEAAFKYYELAQDYFSMVRIHCFLGNIQKAAEIANATGNWAASYHVARQYESREDIKQAVHFYTRAQAFNNAIRLCKENQLDDQLMNLALLSSPEDMIEAARYYEGRGEQMDQAVTLYHKAGHLSKALELAFATEQFAALQLVAEDLDEKSDPILLARCSDFFIEHSQYEKAVQLLLAAKKYQDALQLCLVQNLTITEEMAEKMTISKDSKELSEDSRRELLEQIADCCMRQGNYHMATKKYTQAGNKLKAMRALLKSGDTEKIVFFAGVSRQREIYIMAANYLQTLDCRKDPDIMKNIISFYTKGRALDLLAGFYDACAQVEVDDFQNYEKALGALTEAYKCMSKAKTRSPVEQENKLAHLQSKMTLVKRFIQARRLYSEDPKESIRQCELLLGEPDLDTTIRLGDVLGFLVEHHLQMQEFQMAYRYLEEMRKKIPCVNLNYYVNQQTVEAVHRGLGIPLSRNVPPERVRHNSVEDKEVEEVADEAEPS
;
A
#
# COMPACT_ATOMS: atom_id res chain seq x y z
N MET A 1 7.57 -1.22 -88.06
CA MET A 1 6.40 -1.56 -88.91
C MET A 1 5.35 -2.26 -88.06
N LEU A 2 4.59 -1.47 -87.31
CA LEU A 2 3.39 -1.87 -86.55
C LEU A 2 2.51 -0.62 -86.35
N SER A 3 3.14 0.57 -86.38
CA SER A 3 2.50 1.90 -86.39
C SER A 3 1.66 2.23 -87.64
N GLU A 4 1.72 1.43 -88.71
CA GLU A 4 1.04 1.72 -89.99
C GLU A 4 -0.22 0.86 -90.23
N ASP A 5 -0.45 -0.18 -89.42
CA ASP A 5 -1.62 -1.05 -89.52
C ASP A 5 -2.39 -1.08 -88.20
N LEU A 6 -3.42 -0.24 -88.14
CA LEU A 6 -4.28 -0.04 -86.97
C LEU A 6 -5.01 -1.32 -86.54
N GLN A 7 -5.40 -2.19 -87.48
CA GLN A 7 -6.13 -3.41 -87.18
C GLN A 7 -5.22 -4.52 -86.64
N ALA A 8 -4.01 -4.63 -87.19
CA ALA A 8 -2.98 -5.53 -86.66
C ALA A 8 -2.56 -5.10 -85.24
N LEU A 9 -2.50 -3.80 -84.99
CA LEU A 9 -2.10 -3.25 -83.70
C LEU A 9 -3.21 -3.39 -82.64
N GLU A 10 -4.49 -3.19 -82.99
CA GLU A 10 -5.64 -3.49 -82.11
C GLU A 10 -5.70 -4.99 -81.76
N SER A 11 -5.50 -5.86 -82.76
CA SER A 11 -5.47 -7.30 -82.56
C SER A 11 -4.32 -7.73 -81.66
N TYR A 12 -3.16 -7.08 -81.78
CA TYR A 12 -2.00 -7.32 -80.92
C TYR A 12 -2.26 -6.91 -79.46
N VAL A 13 -2.83 -5.71 -79.26
CA VAL A 13 -3.20 -5.20 -77.93
C VAL A 13 -4.21 -6.14 -77.25
N ASN A 14 -5.25 -6.57 -77.98
CA ASN A 14 -6.27 -7.50 -77.48
C ASN A 14 -5.75 -8.91 -77.21
N ARG A 15 -4.72 -9.35 -77.94
CA ARG A 15 -4.08 -10.65 -77.74
C ARG A 15 -3.14 -10.67 -76.54
N MET A 16 -2.40 -9.59 -76.32
CA MET A 16 -1.42 -9.48 -75.24
C MET A 16 -2.09 -9.24 -73.87
N LYS A 17 -3.30 -8.65 -73.84
CA LYS A 17 -4.09 -8.41 -72.62
C LYS A 17 -3.33 -7.73 -71.48
N ASP A 18 -2.38 -6.87 -71.84
CA ASP A 18 -1.60 -6.09 -70.89
C ASP A 18 -2.32 -4.77 -70.59
N LYS A 19 -2.45 -4.43 -69.31
CA LYS A 19 -3.07 -3.18 -68.85
C LYS A 19 -2.34 -1.94 -69.36
N GLY A 20 -1.01 -2.02 -69.50
CA GLY A 20 -0.21 -0.92 -70.04
C GLY A 20 -0.50 -0.66 -71.53
N LEU A 21 -0.64 -1.74 -72.31
CA LEU A 21 -0.96 -1.66 -73.73
C LEU A 21 -2.41 -1.20 -73.96
N TRP A 22 -3.37 -1.66 -73.15
CA TRP A 22 -4.75 -1.16 -73.20
C TRP A 22 -4.84 0.33 -72.87
N LYS A 23 -4.09 0.82 -71.87
CA LYS A 23 -4.03 2.25 -71.55
C LYS A 23 -3.44 3.08 -72.70
N TRP A 24 -2.34 2.63 -73.29
CA TRP A 24 -1.72 3.33 -74.43
C TRP A 24 -2.65 3.36 -75.65
N TRP A 25 -3.34 2.26 -75.95
CA TRP A 25 -4.32 2.21 -77.04
C TRP A 25 -5.54 3.11 -76.77
N ALA A 26 -6.04 3.14 -75.54
CA ALA A 26 -7.11 4.05 -75.13
C ALA A 26 -6.70 5.53 -75.27
N GLN A 27 -5.46 5.90 -74.93
CA GLN A 27 -4.94 7.26 -75.13
C GLN A 27 -4.83 7.62 -76.62
N TYR A 28 -4.44 6.66 -77.47
CA TYR A 28 -4.42 6.86 -78.92
C TYR A 28 -5.83 7.12 -79.48
N LEU A 29 -6.82 6.32 -79.07
CA LEU A 29 -8.23 6.50 -79.46
C LEU A 29 -8.82 7.82 -78.96
N GLU A 30 -8.48 8.22 -77.74
CA GLU A 30 -8.86 9.53 -77.19
C GLU A 30 -8.30 10.68 -78.05
N GLY A 31 -7.05 10.57 -78.52
CA GLY A 31 -6.45 11.53 -79.44
C GLY A 31 -7.12 11.60 -80.82
N GLN A 32 -7.81 10.54 -81.24
CA GLN A 32 -8.62 10.49 -82.46
C GLN A 32 -10.08 10.94 -82.24
N ALA A 33 -10.41 11.41 -81.03
CA ALA A 33 -11.76 11.78 -80.58
C ALA A 33 -12.78 10.62 -80.54
N ASP A 34 -12.34 9.35 -80.64
CA ASP A 34 -13.20 8.18 -80.41
C ASP A 34 -13.27 7.84 -78.92
N LEU A 35 -14.10 8.59 -78.21
CA LEU A 35 -14.23 8.49 -76.76
C LEU A 35 -14.94 7.20 -76.32
N GLU A 36 -15.88 6.68 -77.12
CA GLU A 36 -16.63 5.46 -76.78
C GLU A 36 -15.75 4.22 -76.83
N ALA A 37 -14.89 4.09 -77.84
CA ALA A 37 -13.92 3.01 -77.90
C ALA A 37 -12.85 3.18 -76.80
N ALA A 38 -12.38 4.42 -76.58
CA ALA A 38 -11.42 4.71 -75.51
C ALA A 38 -11.95 4.31 -74.13
N PHE A 39 -13.24 4.53 -73.83
CA PHE A 39 -13.86 4.11 -72.56
C PHE A 39 -13.79 2.61 -72.33
N LYS A 40 -14.09 1.78 -73.35
CA LYS A 40 -14.02 0.32 -73.23
C LYS A 40 -12.60 -0.14 -72.90
N TYR A 41 -11.60 0.44 -73.55
CA TYR A 41 -10.20 0.09 -73.29
C TYR A 41 -9.69 0.64 -71.94
N TYR A 42 -10.16 1.80 -71.49
CA TYR A 42 -9.86 2.29 -70.14
C TYR A 42 -10.53 1.47 -69.04
N GLU A 43 -11.73 0.94 -69.27
CA GLU A 43 -12.41 0.02 -68.35
C GLU A 43 -11.65 -1.32 -68.25
N LEU A 44 -11.22 -1.88 -69.39
CA LEU A 44 -10.36 -3.08 -69.44
C LEU A 44 -9.00 -2.85 -68.75
N ALA A 45 -8.42 -1.66 -68.91
CA ALA A 45 -7.19 -1.26 -68.24
C ALA A 45 -7.36 -0.93 -66.76
N GLN A 46 -8.61 -0.82 -66.26
CA GLN A 46 -8.96 -0.32 -64.93
C GLN A 46 -8.39 1.09 -64.63
N ASP A 47 -8.24 1.93 -65.67
CA ASP A 47 -7.77 3.31 -65.54
C ASP A 47 -8.94 4.27 -65.28
N TYR A 48 -9.47 4.19 -64.06
CA TYR A 48 -10.64 4.96 -63.64
C TYR A 48 -10.42 6.48 -63.63
N PHE A 49 -9.17 6.94 -63.46
CA PHE A 49 -8.84 8.37 -63.54
C PHE A 49 -9.10 8.92 -64.95
N SER A 50 -8.64 8.21 -65.99
CA SER A 50 -8.84 8.62 -67.38
C SER A 50 -10.32 8.59 -67.75
N MET A 51 -11.08 7.59 -67.28
CA MET A 51 -12.54 7.53 -67.48
C MET A 51 -13.25 8.73 -66.85
N VAL A 52 -12.92 9.05 -65.59
CA VAL A 52 -13.49 10.18 -64.87
C VAL A 52 -13.13 11.52 -65.54
N ARG A 53 -11.88 11.68 -65.99
CA ARG A 53 -11.44 12.88 -66.72
C ARG A 53 -12.27 13.11 -67.98
N ILE A 54 -12.52 12.08 -68.78
CA ILE A 54 -13.33 12.18 -70.00
C ILE A 54 -14.78 12.50 -69.67
N HIS A 55 -15.38 11.84 -68.67
CA HIS A 55 -16.76 12.14 -68.26
C HIS A 55 -16.92 13.57 -67.71
N CYS A 56 -15.94 14.07 -66.95
CA CYS A 56 -15.90 15.47 -66.51
C CYS A 56 -15.78 16.44 -67.69
N PHE A 57 -14.93 16.13 -68.69
CA PHE A 57 -14.79 16.94 -69.90
C PHE A 57 -16.10 17.02 -70.71
N LEU A 58 -16.83 15.91 -70.80
CA LEU A 58 -18.15 15.84 -71.45
C LEU A 58 -19.29 16.48 -70.62
N GLY A 59 -18.99 17.05 -69.45
CA GLY A 59 -19.98 17.67 -68.56
C GLY A 59 -20.84 16.68 -67.75
N ASN A 60 -20.63 15.38 -67.92
CA ASN A 60 -21.38 14.29 -67.28
C ASN A 60 -20.85 13.97 -65.87
N ILE A 61 -20.93 14.95 -64.97
CA ILE A 61 -20.35 14.83 -63.63
C ILE A 61 -21.01 13.72 -62.79
N GLN A 62 -22.31 13.48 -62.93
CA GLN A 62 -23.01 12.41 -62.19
C GLN A 62 -22.40 11.03 -62.47
N LYS A 63 -22.15 10.71 -63.75
CA LYS A 63 -21.48 9.45 -64.13
C LYS A 63 -20.02 9.41 -63.65
N ALA A 64 -19.32 10.55 -63.68
CA ALA A 64 -17.98 10.64 -63.13
C ALA A 64 -17.95 10.38 -61.60
N ALA A 65 -18.93 10.92 -60.88
CA ALA A 65 -19.14 10.73 -59.45
C ALA A 65 -19.49 9.27 -59.12
N GLU A 66 -20.35 8.63 -59.90
CA GLU A 66 -20.66 7.18 -59.77
C GLU A 66 -19.40 6.32 -59.92
N ILE A 67 -18.57 6.58 -60.93
CA ILE A 67 -17.32 5.85 -61.16
C ILE A 67 -16.35 6.10 -59.99
N ALA A 68 -16.18 7.35 -59.54
CA ALA A 68 -15.31 7.67 -58.40
C ALA A 68 -15.81 7.02 -57.08
N ASN A 69 -17.13 6.97 -56.88
CA ASN A 69 -17.73 6.32 -55.72
C ASN A 69 -17.60 4.80 -55.77
N ALA A 70 -17.83 4.17 -56.93
CA ALA A 70 -17.70 2.73 -57.08
C ALA A 70 -16.25 2.25 -56.97
N THR A 71 -15.29 3.02 -57.50
CA THR A 71 -13.89 2.58 -57.63
C THR A 71 -13.01 2.99 -56.47
N GLY A 72 -13.34 4.09 -55.77
CA GLY A 72 -12.52 4.60 -54.66
C GLY A 72 -11.14 5.11 -55.08
N ASN A 73 -10.90 5.33 -56.38
CA ASN A 73 -9.61 5.81 -56.86
C ASN A 73 -9.37 7.27 -56.40
N TRP A 74 -8.22 7.52 -55.76
CA TRP A 74 -7.89 8.81 -55.16
C TRP A 74 -7.77 9.94 -56.20
N ALA A 75 -7.07 9.69 -57.31
CA ALA A 75 -6.88 10.69 -58.37
C ALA A 75 -8.20 11.01 -59.09
N ALA A 76 -9.05 9.99 -59.32
CA ALA A 76 -10.36 10.17 -59.91
C ALA A 76 -11.28 10.99 -58.99
N SER A 77 -11.30 10.67 -57.69
CA SER A 77 -12.07 11.40 -56.69
C SER A 77 -11.60 12.85 -56.56
N TYR A 78 -10.28 13.10 -56.59
CA TYR A 78 -9.72 14.46 -56.57
C TYR A 78 -10.15 15.29 -57.78
N HIS A 79 -10.14 14.69 -58.98
CA HIS A 79 -10.55 15.37 -60.20
C HIS A 79 -12.04 15.74 -60.17
N VAL A 80 -12.89 14.84 -59.66
CA VAL A 80 -14.33 15.11 -59.47
C VAL A 80 -14.55 16.22 -58.44
N ALA A 81 -13.81 16.20 -57.32
CA ALA A 81 -13.90 17.22 -56.28
C ALA A 81 -13.63 18.63 -56.83
N ARG A 82 -12.56 18.80 -57.63
CA ARG A 82 -12.22 20.07 -58.27
C ARG A 82 -13.30 20.58 -59.22
N GLN A 83 -13.99 19.68 -59.91
CA GLN A 83 -15.09 20.05 -60.80
C GLN A 83 -16.32 20.52 -60.02
N TYR A 84 -16.66 19.85 -58.91
CA TYR A 84 -17.72 20.31 -58.01
C TYR A 84 -17.38 21.65 -57.35
N GLU A 85 -16.11 21.85 -56.96
CA GLU A 85 -15.62 23.12 -56.43
C GLU A 85 -15.78 24.26 -57.45
N SER A 86 -15.42 24.04 -58.72
CA SER A 86 -15.58 25.04 -59.79
C SER A 86 -17.04 25.41 -60.09
N ARG A 87 -17.98 24.57 -59.65
CA ARG A 87 -19.43 24.78 -59.79
C ARG A 87 -20.10 25.25 -58.50
N GLU A 88 -19.30 25.58 -57.47
CA GLU A 88 -19.76 26.03 -56.15
C GLU A 88 -20.62 25.01 -55.40
N ASP A 89 -20.59 23.72 -55.77
CA ASP A 89 -21.23 22.66 -55.00
C ASP A 89 -20.28 22.14 -53.92
N ILE A 90 -20.18 22.94 -52.85
CA ILE A 90 -19.19 22.75 -51.79
C ILE A 90 -19.38 21.42 -51.05
N LYS A 91 -20.63 20.98 -50.82
CA LYS A 91 -20.90 19.74 -50.08
C LYS A 91 -20.38 18.50 -50.82
N GLN A 92 -20.59 18.45 -52.14
CA GLN A 92 -20.05 17.37 -52.97
C GLN A 92 -18.55 17.48 -53.13
N ALA A 93 -18.01 18.70 -53.27
CA ALA A 93 -16.57 18.93 -53.34
C ALA A 93 -15.84 18.39 -52.09
N VAL A 94 -16.34 18.72 -50.89
CA VAL A 94 -15.80 18.22 -49.62
C VAL A 94 -15.85 16.69 -49.58
N HIS A 95 -16.99 16.07 -49.90
CA HIS A 95 -17.14 14.61 -49.92
C HIS A 95 -16.07 13.91 -50.78
N PHE A 96 -15.86 14.41 -52.01
CA PHE A 96 -14.88 13.82 -52.93
C PHE A 96 -13.42 14.14 -52.55
N TYR A 97 -13.14 15.31 -51.96
CA TYR A 97 -11.81 15.61 -51.43
C TYR A 97 -11.45 14.73 -50.21
N THR A 98 -12.41 14.47 -49.32
CA THR A 98 -12.24 13.51 -48.21
C THR A 98 -11.94 12.11 -48.74
N ARG A 99 -12.69 11.66 -49.77
CA ARG A 99 -12.48 10.36 -50.41
C ARG A 99 -11.11 10.26 -51.11
N ALA A 100 -10.61 11.38 -51.63
CA ALA A 100 -9.30 11.49 -52.24
C ALA A 100 -8.15 11.61 -51.22
N GLN A 101 -8.43 11.63 -49.92
CA GLN A 101 -7.47 11.92 -48.84
C GLN A 101 -6.78 13.29 -48.96
N ALA A 102 -7.36 14.22 -49.73
CA ALA A 102 -6.86 15.57 -49.90
C ALA A 102 -7.48 16.48 -48.83
N PHE A 103 -7.16 16.19 -47.56
CA PHE A 103 -7.78 16.84 -46.40
C PHE A 103 -7.51 18.35 -46.34
N ASN A 104 -6.33 18.81 -46.74
CA ASN A 104 -5.99 20.24 -46.81
C ASN A 104 -7.00 21.04 -47.67
N ASN A 105 -7.40 20.51 -48.83
CA ASN A 105 -8.37 21.16 -49.71
C ASN A 105 -9.78 21.11 -49.12
N ALA A 106 -10.16 19.99 -48.49
CA ALA A 106 -11.44 19.86 -47.82
C ALA A 106 -11.55 20.83 -46.63
N ILE A 107 -10.50 20.93 -45.81
CA ILE A 107 -10.39 21.83 -44.64
C ILE A 107 -10.48 23.29 -45.09
N ARG A 108 -9.76 23.67 -46.16
CA ARG A 108 -9.85 25.03 -46.73
C ARG A 108 -11.29 25.37 -47.13
N LEU A 109 -11.96 24.48 -47.87
CA LEU A 109 -13.34 24.69 -48.29
C LEU A 109 -14.31 24.78 -47.11
N CYS A 110 -14.12 23.96 -46.07
CA CYS A 110 -14.92 24.05 -44.86
C CYS A 110 -14.73 25.38 -44.12
N LYS A 111 -13.50 25.89 -44.03
CA LYS A 111 -13.18 27.20 -43.40
C LYS A 111 -13.82 28.37 -44.13
N GLU A 112 -13.73 28.38 -45.48
CA GLU A 112 -14.29 29.44 -46.33
C GLU A 112 -15.82 29.47 -46.27
N ASN A 113 -16.46 28.30 -46.13
CA ASN A 113 -17.93 28.14 -46.18
C ASN A 113 -18.59 27.90 -44.82
N GLN A 114 -17.85 28.04 -43.70
CA GLN A 114 -18.37 27.96 -42.33
C GLN A 114 -19.02 26.60 -42.00
N LEU A 115 -18.43 25.51 -42.51
CA LEU A 115 -18.90 24.14 -42.25
C LEU A 115 -18.19 23.56 -41.02
N ASP A 116 -18.42 24.17 -39.86
CA ASP A 116 -17.63 23.93 -38.63
C ASP A 116 -17.72 22.47 -38.14
N ASP A 117 -18.89 21.82 -38.21
CA ASP A 117 -19.05 20.41 -37.81
C ASP A 117 -18.27 19.44 -38.71
N GLN A 118 -18.17 19.75 -40.01
CA GLN A 118 -17.42 18.92 -40.96
C GLN A 118 -15.92 19.18 -40.83
N LEU A 119 -15.53 20.43 -40.57
CA LEU A 119 -14.15 20.84 -40.35
C LEU A 119 -13.49 20.03 -39.23
N MET A 120 -14.16 19.89 -38.07
CA MET A 120 -13.64 19.10 -36.95
C MET A 120 -13.38 17.66 -37.36
N ASN A 121 -14.37 17.00 -37.97
CA ASN A 121 -14.25 15.60 -38.38
C ASN A 121 -13.13 15.39 -39.40
N LEU A 122 -12.95 16.33 -40.33
CA LEU A 122 -11.89 16.26 -41.34
C LEU A 122 -10.51 16.49 -40.73
N ALA A 123 -10.40 17.44 -39.80
CA ALA A 123 -9.15 17.72 -39.09
C ALA A 123 -8.70 16.51 -38.27
N LEU A 124 -9.63 15.79 -37.62
CA LEU A 124 -9.30 14.57 -36.88
C LEU A 124 -8.78 13.42 -37.76
N LEU A 125 -9.11 13.42 -39.05
CA LEU A 125 -8.67 12.43 -40.03
C LEU A 125 -7.38 12.83 -40.77
N SER A 126 -6.94 14.09 -40.62
CA SER A 126 -5.84 14.68 -41.38
C SER A 126 -4.50 14.62 -40.65
N SER A 127 -3.50 15.32 -41.19
CA SER A 127 -2.18 15.42 -40.56
C SER A 127 -2.18 16.34 -39.33
N PRO A 128 -1.17 16.25 -38.44
CA PRO A 128 -1.04 17.18 -37.31
C PRO A 128 -0.95 18.66 -37.73
N GLU A 129 -0.35 18.96 -38.88
CA GLU A 129 -0.26 20.33 -39.42
C GLU A 129 -1.65 20.88 -39.77
N ASP A 130 -2.47 20.06 -40.43
CA ASP A 130 -3.85 20.38 -40.77
C ASP A 130 -4.72 20.56 -39.51
N MET A 131 -4.51 19.74 -38.48
CA MET A 131 -5.18 19.88 -37.18
C MET A 131 -4.87 21.23 -36.52
N ILE A 132 -3.60 21.66 -36.54
CA ILE A 132 -3.18 22.97 -36.00
C ILE A 132 -3.82 24.10 -36.80
N GLU A 133 -3.87 23.98 -38.13
CA GLU A 133 -4.47 25.00 -38.98
C GLU A 133 -5.98 25.12 -38.73
N ALA A 134 -6.68 23.99 -38.50
CA ALA A 134 -8.08 23.98 -38.09
C ALA A 134 -8.25 24.56 -36.67
N ALA A 135 -7.36 24.21 -35.73
CA ALA A 135 -7.39 24.75 -34.36
C ALA A 135 -7.26 26.29 -34.33
N ARG A 136 -6.36 26.87 -35.14
CA ARG A 136 -6.20 28.32 -35.27
C ARG A 136 -7.45 29.02 -35.81
N TYR A 137 -8.21 28.35 -36.68
CA TYR A 137 -9.46 28.88 -37.20
C TYR A 137 -10.51 28.98 -36.09
N TYR A 138 -10.67 27.93 -35.28
CA TYR A 138 -11.56 27.96 -34.12
C TYR A 138 -11.11 28.99 -33.06
N GLU A 139 -9.80 29.10 -32.80
CA GLU A 139 -9.21 30.11 -31.90
C GLU A 139 -9.55 31.54 -32.36
N GLY A 140 -9.52 31.80 -33.68
CA GLY A 140 -9.85 33.11 -34.25
C GLY A 140 -11.34 33.48 -34.19
N ARG A 141 -12.25 32.49 -34.10
CA ARG A 141 -13.70 32.70 -34.00
C ARG A 141 -14.19 32.83 -32.56
N GLY A 142 -13.57 32.11 -31.63
CA GLY A 142 -13.86 32.18 -30.20
C GLY A 142 -15.15 31.51 -29.72
N GLU A 143 -16.01 31.03 -30.62
CA GLU A 143 -17.27 30.34 -30.23
C GLU A 143 -17.05 28.87 -29.85
N GLN A 144 -16.10 28.18 -30.48
CA GLN A 144 -15.82 26.74 -30.31
C GLN A 144 -14.39 26.50 -29.81
N MET A 145 -14.05 27.10 -28.66
CA MET A 145 -12.71 26.99 -28.08
C MET A 145 -12.38 25.58 -27.57
N ASP A 146 -13.39 24.82 -27.14
CA ASP A 146 -13.31 23.41 -26.78
C ASP A 146 -12.77 22.54 -27.93
N GLN A 147 -13.23 22.83 -29.15
CA GLN A 147 -12.78 22.21 -30.38
C GLN A 147 -11.32 22.54 -30.70
N ALA A 148 -10.93 23.80 -30.50
CA ALA A 148 -9.54 24.24 -30.69
C ALA A 148 -8.59 23.52 -29.72
N VAL A 149 -8.93 23.42 -28.42
CA VAL A 149 -8.13 22.71 -27.42
C VAL A 149 -7.96 21.24 -27.81
N THR A 150 -9.04 20.57 -28.21
CA THR A 150 -9.03 19.15 -28.61
C THR A 150 -8.14 18.91 -29.83
N LEU A 151 -8.15 19.81 -30.81
CA LEU A 151 -7.31 19.69 -31.99
C LEU A 151 -5.83 19.94 -31.68
N TYR A 152 -5.50 20.94 -30.86
CA TYR A 152 -4.12 21.16 -30.41
C TYR A 152 -3.58 19.97 -29.59
N HIS A 153 -4.42 19.39 -28.73
CA HIS A 153 -4.10 18.19 -27.96
C HIS A 153 -3.79 17.01 -28.86
N LYS A 154 -4.68 16.67 -29.80
CA LYS A 154 -4.49 15.55 -30.73
C LYS A 154 -3.35 15.76 -31.73
N ALA A 155 -3.02 17.02 -32.05
CA ALA A 155 -1.85 17.36 -32.84
C ALA A 155 -0.51 17.21 -32.07
N GLY A 156 -0.55 16.93 -30.76
CA GLY A 156 0.63 16.79 -29.90
C GLY A 156 1.17 18.12 -29.35
N HIS A 157 0.46 19.24 -29.55
CA HIS A 157 0.82 20.56 -29.05
C HIS A 157 0.21 20.81 -27.66
N LEU A 158 0.65 20.03 -26.68
CA LEU A 158 0.12 20.06 -25.30
C LEU A 158 0.25 21.44 -24.63
N SER A 159 1.36 22.15 -24.85
CA SER A 159 1.59 23.47 -24.26
C SER A 159 0.53 24.49 -24.67
N LYS A 160 0.27 24.61 -25.97
CA LYS A 160 -0.72 25.52 -26.52
C LYS A 160 -2.15 25.08 -26.16
N ALA A 161 -2.42 23.77 -26.15
CA ALA A 161 -3.70 23.23 -25.72
C ALA A 161 -4.01 23.61 -24.25
N LEU A 162 -3.03 23.45 -23.36
CA LEU A 162 -3.16 23.83 -21.95
C LEU A 162 -3.32 25.35 -21.77
N GLU A 163 -2.49 26.16 -22.42
CA GLU A 163 -2.62 27.62 -22.36
C GLU A 163 -4.01 28.10 -22.77
N LEU A 164 -4.54 27.54 -23.87
CA LEU A 164 -5.88 27.86 -24.36
C LEU A 164 -6.95 27.35 -23.40
N ALA A 165 -6.81 26.14 -22.85
CA ALA A 165 -7.73 25.57 -21.87
C ALA A 165 -7.78 26.40 -20.58
N PHE A 166 -6.63 26.89 -20.08
CA PHE A 166 -6.57 27.81 -18.95
C PHE A 166 -7.22 29.16 -19.27
N ALA A 167 -6.92 29.73 -20.45
CA ALA A 167 -7.45 31.05 -20.84
C ALA A 167 -8.97 31.05 -21.05
N THR A 168 -9.55 29.89 -21.40
CA THR A 168 -10.97 29.74 -21.73
C THR A 168 -11.76 28.98 -20.67
N GLU A 169 -11.12 28.64 -19.54
CA GLU A 169 -11.72 27.91 -18.40
C GLU A 169 -12.42 26.59 -18.82
N GLN A 170 -11.89 25.91 -19.85
CA GLN A 170 -12.47 24.68 -20.40
C GLN A 170 -12.05 23.45 -19.57
N PHE A 171 -12.73 23.25 -18.44
CA PHE A 171 -12.38 22.24 -17.44
C PHE A 171 -12.37 20.80 -17.96
N ALA A 172 -13.37 20.41 -18.76
CA ALA A 172 -13.48 19.06 -19.30
C ALA A 172 -12.33 18.75 -20.28
N ALA A 173 -11.95 19.72 -21.10
CA ALA A 173 -10.84 19.58 -22.02
C ALA A 173 -9.50 19.52 -21.27
N LEU A 174 -9.33 20.33 -20.23
CA LEU A 174 -8.10 20.34 -19.43
C LEU A 174 -7.86 19.01 -18.71
N GLN A 175 -8.91 18.39 -18.16
CA GLN A 175 -8.82 17.05 -17.56
C GLN A 175 -8.28 16.00 -18.53
N LEU A 176 -8.75 16.01 -19.78
CA LEU A 176 -8.29 15.08 -20.81
C LEU A 176 -6.83 15.36 -21.20
N VAL A 177 -6.46 16.63 -21.37
CA VAL A 177 -5.08 17.01 -21.71
C VAL A 177 -4.12 16.62 -20.58
N ALA A 178 -4.55 16.75 -19.32
CA ALA A 178 -3.74 16.42 -18.16
C ALA A 178 -3.48 14.91 -17.99
N GLU A 179 -4.34 14.04 -18.54
CA GLU A 179 -4.14 12.58 -18.48
C GLU A 179 -2.94 12.11 -19.33
N ASP A 180 -2.60 12.87 -20.37
CA ASP A 180 -1.45 12.59 -21.24
C ASP A 180 -0.14 13.25 -20.76
N LEU A 181 -0.17 14.00 -19.65
CA LEU A 181 1.02 14.62 -19.08
C LEU A 181 1.83 13.62 -18.28
N ASP A 182 3.11 13.50 -18.61
CA ASP A 182 4.06 12.59 -17.99
C ASP A 182 5.33 13.33 -17.51
N GLU A 183 6.29 12.56 -16.97
CA GLU A 183 7.60 13.07 -16.50
C GLU A 183 8.47 13.71 -17.61
N LYS A 184 8.11 13.54 -18.89
CA LYS A 184 8.82 14.17 -20.02
C LYS A 184 8.26 15.54 -20.36
N SER A 185 7.10 15.87 -19.80
CA SER A 185 6.44 17.15 -20.01
C SER A 185 7.16 18.28 -19.27
N ASP A 186 6.97 19.52 -19.71
CA ASP A 186 7.62 20.68 -19.10
C ASP A 186 7.21 20.83 -17.62
N PRO A 187 8.17 20.85 -16.66
CA PRO A 187 7.89 21.02 -15.24
C PRO A 187 7.05 22.27 -14.91
N ILE A 188 7.15 23.34 -15.70
CA ILE A 188 6.35 24.57 -15.50
C ILE A 188 4.87 24.31 -15.81
N LEU A 189 4.59 23.56 -16.88
CA LEU A 189 3.22 23.20 -17.26
C LEU A 189 2.59 22.25 -16.25
N LEU A 190 3.35 21.26 -15.78
CA LEU A 190 2.92 20.33 -14.75
C LEU A 190 2.55 21.07 -13.45
N ALA A 191 3.37 22.06 -13.05
CA ALA A 191 3.07 22.89 -11.88
C ALA A 191 1.77 23.69 -12.04
N ARG A 192 1.58 24.38 -13.18
CA ARG A 192 0.34 25.12 -13.45
C ARG A 192 -0.89 24.21 -13.48
N CYS A 193 -0.76 23.01 -14.05
CA CYS A 193 -1.84 22.02 -14.02
C CYS A 193 -2.12 21.56 -12.59
N SER A 194 -1.10 21.34 -11.77
CA SER A 194 -1.31 20.95 -10.38
C SER A 194 -2.03 22.03 -9.57
N ASP A 195 -1.68 23.31 -9.72
CA ASP A 195 -2.36 24.43 -9.03
C ASP A 195 -3.85 24.47 -9.39
N PHE A 196 -4.15 24.29 -10.68
CA PHE A 196 -5.52 24.19 -11.16
C PHE A 196 -6.28 23.01 -10.52
N PHE A 197 -5.70 21.81 -10.46
CA PHE A 197 -6.36 20.68 -9.82
C PHE A 197 -6.52 20.86 -8.30
N ILE A 198 -5.63 21.61 -7.64
CA ILE A 198 -5.77 21.99 -6.22
C ILE A 198 -6.98 22.90 -6.02
N GLU A 199 -7.16 23.92 -6.87
CA GLU A 199 -8.32 24.83 -6.83
C GLU A 199 -9.65 24.08 -7.01
N HIS A 200 -9.65 23.01 -7.81
CA HIS A 200 -10.84 22.21 -8.11
C HIS A 200 -11.00 20.98 -7.20
N SER A 201 -10.30 20.92 -6.06
CA SER A 201 -10.37 19.83 -5.09
C SER A 201 -10.00 18.44 -5.62
N GLN A 202 -9.29 18.35 -6.75
CA GLN A 202 -8.77 17.10 -7.30
C GLN A 202 -7.34 16.86 -6.82
N TYR A 203 -7.19 16.68 -5.52
CA TYR A 203 -5.87 16.66 -4.87
C TYR A 203 -5.00 15.46 -5.28
N GLU A 204 -5.58 14.29 -5.55
CA GLU A 204 -4.82 13.10 -5.97
C GLU A 204 -4.10 13.31 -7.31
N LYS A 205 -4.81 13.86 -8.31
CA LYS A 205 -4.23 14.21 -9.61
C LYS A 205 -3.18 15.33 -9.47
N ALA A 206 -3.44 16.33 -8.62
CA ALA A 206 -2.48 17.38 -8.34
C ALA A 206 -1.17 16.83 -7.74
N VAL A 207 -1.25 15.91 -6.79
CA VAL A 207 -0.06 15.22 -6.23
C VAL A 207 0.70 14.48 -7.33
N GLN A 208 0.01 13.71 -8.18
CA GLN A 208 0.67 12.98 -9.27
C GLN A 208 1.42 13.92 -10.23
N LEU A 209 0.83 15.05 -10.59
CA LEU A 209 1.47 16.06 -11.44
C LEU A 209 2.65 16.76 -10.75
N LEU A 210 2.55 17.06 -9.45
CA LEU A 210 3.66 17.61 -8.66
C LEU A 210 4.83 16.61 -8.56
N LEU A 211 4.54 15.32 -8.44
CA LEU A 211 5.56 14.26 -8.47
C LEU A 211 6.23 14.17 -9.84
N ALA A 212 5.45 14.23 -10.93
CA ALA A 212 6.01 14.28 -12.28
C ALA A 212 6.87 15.54 -12.51
N ALA A 213 6.47 16.67 -11.90
CA ALA A 213 7.23 17.92 -11.91
C ALA A 213 8.47 17.92 -10.99
N LYS A 214 8.73 16.82 -10.27
CA LYS A 214 9.80 16.70 -9.26
C LYS A 214 9.68 17.67 -8.09
N LYS A 215 8.48 18.20 -7.84
CA LYS A 215 8.16 19.08 -6.70
C LYS A 215 7.70 18.25 -5.50
N TYR A 216 8.60 17.42 -4.97
CA TYR A 216 8.26 16.44 -3.93
C TYR A 216 7.84 17.07 -2.59
N GLN A 217 8.43 18.21 -2.22
CA GLN A 217 8.08 18.91 -0.98
C GLN A 217 6.65 19.46 -1.05
N ASP A 218 6.29 20.10 -2.17
CA ASP A 218 4.95 20.65 -2.40
C ASP A 218 3.91 19.52 -2.43
N ALA A 219 4.22 18.40 -3.10
CA ALA A 219 3.37 17.22 -3.15
C ALA A 219 3.10 16.65 -1.74
N LEU A 220 4.15 16.56 -0.91
CA LEU A 220 4.02 16.09 0.46
C LEU A 220 3.23 17.07 1.34
N GLN A 221 3.48 18.37 1.22
CA GLN A 221 2.74 19.40 1.94
C GLN A 221 1.25 19.33 1.59
N LEU A 222 0.91 19.13 0.31
CA LEU A 222 -0.47 18.95 -0.12
C LEU A 222 -1.10 17.71 0.52
N CYS A 223 -0.39 16.58 0.57
CA CYS A 223 -0.86 15.38 1.28
C CYS A 223 -1.10 15.64 2.78
N LEU A 224 -0.23 16.42 3.44
CA LEU A 224 -0.36 16.76 4.86
C LEU A 224 -1.53 17.70 5.14
N VAL A 225 -1.72 18.74 4.31
CA VAL A 225 -2.79 19.73 4.50
C VAL A 225 -4.16 19.12 4.25
N GLN A 226 -4.28 18.30 3.20
CA GLN A 226 -5.56 17.69 2.80
C GLN A 226 -5.79 16.30 3.42
N ASN A 227 -4.90 15.84 4.33
CA ASN A 227 -4.95 14.52 4.95
C ASN A 227 -5.08 13.34 3.95
N LEU A 228 -4.42 13.44 2.79
CA LEU A 228 -4.46 12.38 1.78
C LEU A 228 -3.66 11.16 2.22
N THR A 229 -4.23 9.97 2.03
CA THR A 229 -3.53 8.71 2.28
C THR A 229 -2.37 8.52 1.31
N ILE A 230 -1.15 8.43 1.83
CA ILE A 230 0.04 8.20 1.01
C ILE A 230 0.05 6.71 0.63
N THR A 231 -0.21 6.44 -0.65
CA THR A 231 -0.10 5.09 -1.22
C THR A 231 1.36 4.67 -1.34
N GLU A 232 1.60 3.36 -1.45
CA GLU A 232 2.97 2.84 -1.59
C GLU A 232 3.64 3.39 -2.86
N GLU A 233 2.90 3.46 -3.97
CA GLU A 233 3.38 4.02 -5.23
C GLU A 233 3.78 5.49 -5.10
N MET A 234 2.95 6.31 -4.42
CA MET A 234 3.27 7.72 -4.16
C MET A 234 4.53 7.83 -3.31
N ALA A 235 4.63 7.03 -2.24
CA ALA A 235 5.79 7.04 -1.36
C ALA A 235 7.07 6.62 -2.09
N GLU A 236 6.99 5.66 -3.03
CA GLU A 236 8.12 5.24 -3.86
C GLU A 236 8.50 6.28 -4.92
N LYS A 237 7.53 6.92 -5.58
CA LYS A 237 7.79 8.03 -6.51
C LYS A 237 8.42 9.25 -5.82
N MET A 238 8.04 9.52 -4.57
CA MET A 238 8.68 10.53 -3.73
C MET A 238 10.09 10.13 -3.24
N THR A 239 10.48 8.87 -3.39
CA THR A 239 11.79 8.38 -2.95
C THR A 239 12.84 8.60 -4.01
N ILE A 240 13.62 9.65 -3.82
CA ILE A 240 14.72 9.99 -4.70
C ILE A 240 15.90 9.05 -4.45
N SER A 241 16.52 8.56 -5.53
CA SER A 241 17.71 7.70 -5.46
C SER A 241 18.90 8.43 -4.83
N LYS A 242 19.73 7.69 -4.08
CA LYS A 242 20.95 8.19 -3.42
C LYS A 242 21.97 8.79 -4.39
N ASP A 243 21.91 8.41 -5.68
CA ASP A 243 22.87 8.84 -6.70
C ASP A 243 22.39 10.08 -7.49
N SER A 244 21.20 10.60 -7.19
CA SER A 244 20.68 11.78 -7.89
C SER A 244 21.37 13.05 -7.40
N LYS A 245 21.70 13.96 -8.31
CA LYS A 245 22.24 15.29 -8.00
C LYS A 245 21.16 16.33 -7.69
N GLU A 246 19.90 15.92 -7.63
CA GLU A 246 18.74 16.82 -7.62
C GLU A 246 18.46 17.40 -6.22
N LEU A 247 18.79 16.68 -5.15
CA LEU A 247 18.66 17.15 -3.78
C LEU A 247 19.93 16.89 -2.97
N SER A 248 20.16 17.73 -1.97
CA SER A 248 21.17 17.45 -0.94
C SER A 248 20.80 16.20 -0.14
N GLU A 249 21.80 15.47 0.35
CA GLU A 249 21.58 14.27 1.17
C GLU A 249 20.76 14.57 2.44
N ASP A 250 20.90 15.77 3.01
CA ASP A 250 20.16 16.18 4.19
C ASP A 250 18.69 16.48 3.87
N SER A 251 18.41 17.23 2.80
CA SER A 251 17.02 17.47 2.36
C SER A 251 16.32 16.18 1.93
N ARG A 252 17.07 15.22 1.33
CA ARG A 252 16.54 13.88 1.01
C ARG A 252 16.18 13.11 2.27
N ARG A 253 17.00 13.19 3.32
CA ARG A 253 16.74 12.54 4.61
C ARG A 253 15.51 13.13 5.29
N GLU A 254 15.40 14.45 5.34
CA GLU A 254 14.25 15.15 5.91
C GLU A 254 12.95 14.80 5.20
N LEU A 255 12.95 14.81 3.87
CA LEU A 255 11.79 14.40 3.07
C LEU A 255 11.35 12.96 3.40
N LEU A 256 12.30 12.01 3.47
CA LEU A 256 11.99 10.63 3.83
C LEU A 256 11.44 10.49 5.25
N GLU A 257 11.95 11.26 6.20
CA GLU A 257 11.40 11.28 7.55
C GLU A 257 9.98 11.84 7.59
N GLN A 258 9.68 12.90 6.83
CA GLN A 258 8.33 13.47 6.76
C GLN A 258 7.32 12.52 6.10
N ILE A 259 7.72 11.83 5.03
CA ILE A 259 6.88 10.78 4.40
C ILE A 259 6.60 9.68 5.43
N ALA A 260 7.64 9.24 6.15
CA ALA A 260 7.51 8.19 7.16
C ALA A 260 6.61 8.62 8.33
N ASP A 261 6.76 9.86 8.82
CA ASP A 261 5.92 10.44 9.87
C ASP A 261 4.44 10.50 9.43
N CYS A 262 4.17 10.81 8.16
CA CYS A 262 2.83 10.78 7.60
C CYS A 262 2.26 9.35 7.55
N CYS A 263 3.01 8.38 7.00
CA CYS A 263 2.63 6.97 6.99
C CYS A 263 2.37 6.42 8.40
N MET A 264 3.12 6.86 9.40
CA MET A 264 2.91 6.49 10.81
C MET A 264 1.55 6.96 11.34
N ARG A 265 1.15 8.19 11.03
CA ARG A 265 -0.16 8.74 11.45
C ARG A 265 -1.31 8.02 10.75
N GLN A 266 -1.10 7.59 9.51
CA GLN A 266 -2.08 6.87 8.70
C GLN A 266 -2.18 5.37 9.04
N GLY A 267 -1.36 4.87 9.97
CA GLY A 267 -1.34 3.44 10.33
C GLY A 267 -0.60 2.53 9.35
N ASN A 268 0.01 3.06 8.28
CA ASN A 268 0.85 2.29 7.37
C ASN A 268 2.27 2.12 7.95
N TYR A 269 2.38 1.26 8.95
CA TYR A 269 3.60 1.06 9.72
C TYR A 269 4.74 0.43 8.91
N HIS A 270 4.45 -0.48 7.98
CA HIS A 270 5.48 -1.11 7.15
C HIS A 270 6.15 -0.12 6.20
N MET A 271 5.36 0.73 5.53
CA MET A 271 5.92 1.76 4.68
C MET A 271 6.72 2.78 5.50
N ALA A 272 6.20 3.20 6.66
CA ALA A 272 6.93 4.06 7.58
C ALA A 272 8.30 3.46 7.97
N THR A 273 8.36 2.18 8.34
CA THR A 273 9.62 1.48 8.64
C THR A 273 10.59 1.52 7.46
N LYS A 274 10.11 1.24 6.23
CA LYS A 274 10.94 1.27 5.01
C LYS A 274 11.55 2.67 4.82
N LYS A 275 10.74 3.72 4.91
CA LYS A 275 11.18 5.10 4.73
C LYS A 275 12.12 5.59 5.83
N TYR A 276 11.83 5.31 7.10
CA TYR A 276 12.76 5.64 8.21
C TYR A 276 14.10 4.90 8.07
N THR A 277 14.09 3.65 7.61
CA THR A 277 15.32 2.88 7.38
C THR A 277 16.14 3.50 6.23
N GLN A 278 15.48 3.93 5.15
CA GLN A 278 16.13 4.65 4.04
C GLN A 278 16.68 6.02 4.44
N ALA A 279 16.02 6.70 5.38
CA ALA A 279 16.51 7.93 6.01
C ALA A 279 17.69 7.68 6.98
N GLY A 280 17.94 6.43 7.38
CA GLY A 280 18.96 6.07 8.36
C GLY A 280 18.50 6.19 9.82
N ASN A 281 17.24 6.55 10.06
CA ASN A 281 16.66 6.69 11.40
C ASN A 281 16.13 5.34 11.92
N LYS A 282 17.05 4.47 12.35
CA LYS A 282 16.71 3.10 12.80
C LYS A 282 15.81 3.08 14.04
N LEU A 283 15.88 4.08 14.92
CA LEU A 283 15.06 4.14 16.12
C LEU A 283 13.59 4.41 15.80
N LYS A 284 13.30 5.38 14.93
CA LYS A 284 11.93 5.63 14.46
C LYS A 284 11.41 4.43 13.64
N ALA A 285 12.26 3.82 12.82
CA ALA A 285 11.91 2.59 12.08
C ALA A 285 11.51 1.44 13.01
N MET A 286 12.24 1.26 14.12
CA MET A 286 11.91 0.26 15.12
C MET A 286 10.58 0.57 15.82
N ARG A 287 10.31 1.83 16.18
CA ARG A 287 9.02 2.23 16.77
C ARG A 287 7.85 1.94 15.83
N ALA A 288 8.02 2.17 14.53
CA ALA A 288 7.03 1.84 13.51
C ALA A 288 6.77 0.33 13.45
N LEU A 289 7.83 -0.50 13.41
CA LEU A 289 7.72 -1.96 13.42
C LEU A 289 6.97 -2.48 14.66
N LEU A 290 7.27 -1.94 15.83
CA LEU A 290 6.62 -2.38 17.06
C LEU A 290 5.11 -2.10 17.06
N LYS A 291 4.68 -0.99 16.43
CA LYS A 291 3.26 -0.71 16.23
C LYS A 291 2.60 -1.64 15.21
N SER A 292 3.36 -2.16 14.24
CA SER A 292 2.81 -3.10 13.26
C SER A 292 2.56 -4.49 13.84
N GLY A 293 3.19 -4.83 14.97
CA GLY A 293 3.06 -6.14 15.61
C GLY A 293 3.69 -7.31 14.85
N ASP A 294 4.52 -7.03 13.84
CA ASP A 294 5.14 -8.06 12.99
C ASP A 294 6.41 -8.60 13.66
N THR A 295 6.22 -9.67 14.44
CA THR A 295 7.27 -10.28 15.28
C THR A 295 8.49 -10.72 14.50
N GLU A 296 8.31 -11.32 13.32
CA GLU A 296 9.39 -11.80 12.47
C GLU A 296 10.25 -10.63 11.97
N LYS A 297 9.62 -9.56 11.45
CA LYS A 297 10.35 -8.37 11.00
C LYS A 297 11.01 -7.64 12.15
N ILE A 298 10.40 -7.60 13.33
CA ILE A 298 10.99 -7.01 14.54
C ILE A 298 12.27 -7.74 14.93
N VAL A 299 12.23 -9.07 15.01
CA VAL A 299 13.39 -9.92 15.36
C VAL A 299 14.51 -9.76 14.32
N PHE A 300 14.15 -9.80 13.04
CA PHE A 300 15.09 -9.60 11.94
C PHE A 300 15.76 -8.21 11.99
N PHE A 301 14.96 -7.15 12.12
CA PHE A 301 15.45 -5.77 12.15
C PHE A 301 16.36 -5.50 13.34
N ALA A 302 16.04 -6.04 14.52
CA ALA A 302 16.89 -5.96 15.70
C ALA A 302 18.25 -6.66 15.46
N GLY A 303 18.25 -7.85 14.86
CA GLY A 303 19.46 -8.60 14.51
C GLY A 303 20.39 -7.87 13.54
N VAL A 304 19.83 -7.21 12.53
CA VAL A 304 20.61 -6.47 11.51
C VAL A 304 21.08 -5.10 12.01
N SER A 305 20.26 -4.41 12.82
CA SER A 305 20.53 -3.02 13.21
C SER A 305 21.71 -2.87 14.18
N ARG A 306 21.97 -3.88 15.02
CA ARG A 306 23.09 -3.95 15.99
C ARG A 306 23.21 -2.73 16.92
N GLN A 307 22.09 -2.11 17.29
CA GLN A 307 22.07 -0.99 18.24
C GLN A 307 21.48 -1.43 19.58
N ARG A 308 22.06 -0.92 20.67
CA ARG A 308 21.68 -1.27 22.04
C ARG A 308 20.20 -1.02 22.30
N GLU A 309 19.72 0.16 21.95
CA GLU A 309 18.37 0.62 22.21
C GLU A 309 17.35 -0.23 21.45
N ILE A 310 17.67 -0.61 20.19
CA ILE A 310 16.80 -1.45 19.35
C ILE A 310 16.66 -2.85 19.96
N TYR A 311 17.74 -3.44 20.46
CA TYR A 311 17.66 -4.72 21.15
C TYR A 311 16.76 -4.66 22.39
N ILE A 312 16.89 -3.60 23.20
CA ILE A 312 16.05 -3.42 24.40
C ILE A 312 14.58 -3.26 24.00
N MET A 313 14.29 -2.45 22.98
CA MET A 313 12.93 -2.25 22.48
C MET A 313 12.31 -3.55 21.94
N ALA A 314 13.07 -4.34 21.17
CA ALA A 314 12.63 -5.63 20.67
C ALA A 314 12.31 -6.59 21.82
N ALA A 315 13.21 -6.70 22.79
CA ALA A 315 13.05 -7.59 23.94
C ALA A 315 11.83 -7.20 24.79
N ASN A 316 11.64 -5.90 25.08
CA ASN A 316 10.49 -5.41 25.83
C ASN A 316 9.16 -5.76 25.15
N TYR A 317 9.09 -5.65 23.82
CA TYR A 317 7.90 -6.04 23.07
C TYR A 317 7.69 -7.55 23.05
N LEU A 318 8.75 -8.34 22.89
CA LEU A 318 8.63 -9.79 22.96
C LEU A 318 8.16 -10.27 24.35
N GLN A 319 8.46 -9.55 25.43
CA GLN A 319 7.93 -9.86 26.77
C GLN A 319 6.40 -9.71 26.87
N THR A 320 5.78 -8.84 26.06
CA THR A 320 4.32 -8.68 26.09
C THR A 320 3.60 -9.80 25.34
N LEU A 321 4.34 -10.65 24.62
CA LEU A 321 3.79 -11.82 23.93
C LEU A 321 3.81 -13.04 24.84
N ASP A 322 2.98 -14.03 24.48
CA ASP A 322 2.97 -15.34 25.14
C ASP A 322 4.29 -16.10 24.92
N CYS A 323 5.27 -15.83 25.79
CA CYS A 323 6.60 -16.45 25.80
C CYS A 323 6.55 -17.99 25.91
N ARG A 324 5.40 -18.55 26.32
CA ARG A 324 5.18 -19.98 26.53
C ARG A 324 4.71 -20.72 25.28
N LYS A 325 4.06 -20.05 24.33
CA LYS A 325 3.61 -20.67 23.06
C LYS A 325 4.79 -20.99 22.15
N ASP A 326 5.85 -20.17 22.22
CA ASP A 326 7.02 -20.30 21.37
C ASP A 326 8.33 -20.16 22.18
N PRO A 327 9.11 -21.24 22.35
CA PRO A 327 10.40 -21.18 23.04
C PRO A 327 11.43 -20.28 22.33
N ASP A 328 11.24 -19.98 21.05
CA ASP A 328 12.15 -19.11 20.30
C ASP A 328 11.97 -17.63 20.70
N ILE A 329 10.77 -17.21 21.13
CA ILE A 329 10.55 -15.88 21.72
C ILE A 329 11.43 -15.72 22.97
N MET A 330 11.44 -16.71 23.87
CA MET A 330 12.27 -16.68 25.08
C MET A 330 13.77 -16.59 24.75
N LYS A 331 14.25 -17.39 23.77
CA LYS A 331 15.64 -17.31 23.30
C LYS A 331 15.97 -15.93 22.73
N ASN A 332 15.05 -15.33 21.98
CA ASN A 332 15.22 -14.01 21.39
C ASN A 332 15.27 -12.91 22.46
N ILE A 333 14.40 -12.96 23.48
CA ILE A 333 14.43 -12.03 24.62
C ILE A 333 15.80 -12.09 25.32
N ILE A 334 16.25 -13.29 25.67
CA ILE A 334 17.55 -13.50 26.34
C ILE A 334 18.70 -12.98 25.44
N SER A 335 18.68 -13.34 24.14
CA SER A 335 19.68 -12.89 23.17
C SER A 335 19.73 -11.36 23.05
N PHE A 336 18.58 -10.70 22.97
CA PHE A 336 18.49 -9.26 22.79
C PHE A 336 18.89 -8.48 24.05
N TYR A 337 18.43 -8.85 25.25
CA TYR A 337 18.93 -8.17 26.45
C TYR A 337 20.43 -8.37 26.69
N THR A 338 20.95 -9.56 26.39
CA THR A 338 22.38 -9.84 26.48
C THR A 338 23.18 -8.97 25.50
N LYS A 339 22.76 -8.91 24.23
CA LYS A 339 23.39 -8.06 23.19
C LYS A 339 23.24 -6.57 23.49
N GLY A 340 22.10 -6.16 24.06
CA GLY A 340 21.83 -4.79 24.52
C GLY A 340 22.53 -4.41 25.82
N ARG A 341 23.26 -5.34 26.47
CA ARG A 341 23.92 -5.15 27.77
C ARG A 341 22.95 -4.63 28.86
N ALA A 342 21.69 -5.04 28.78
CA ALA A 342 20.63 -4.69 29.74
C ALA A 342 20.34 -5.88 30.66
N LEU A 343 21.35 -6.25 31.46
CA LEU A 343 21.29 -7.41 32.34
C LEU A 343 20.34 -7.23 33.53
N ASP A 344 20.07 -5.99 33.90
CA ASP A 344 19.06 -5.59 34.87
C ASP A 344 17.64 -5.95 34.41
N LEU A 345 17.31 -5.63 33.17
CA LEU A 345 16.03 -6.00 32.56
C LEU A 345 15.93 -7.52 32.35
N LEU A 346 17.03 -8.17 31.97
CA LEU A 346 17.08 -9.62 31.85
C LEU A 346 16.86 -10.34 33.19
N ALA A 347 17.43 -9.83 34.29
CA ALA A 347 17.19 -10.37 35.61
C ALA A 347 15.72 -10.20 36.03
N GLY A 348 15.10 -9.06 35.73
CA GLY A 348 13.67 -8.84 35.94
C GLY A 348 12.80 -9.82 35.14
N PHE A 349 13.17 -10.11 33.89
CA PHE A 349 12.51 -11.12 33.07
C PHE A 349 12.59 -12.53 33.72
N TYR A 350 13.76 -12.95 34.19
CA TYR A 350 13.90 -14.23 34.88
C TYR A 350 13.13 -14.30 36.20
N ASP A 351 13.06 -13.21 36.98
CA ASP A 351 12.25 -13.15 38.22
C ASP A 351 10.75 -13.26 37.89
N ALA A 352 10.28 -12.60 36.82
CA ALA A 352 8.90 -12.74 36.34
C ALA A 352 8.62 -14.18 35.86
N CYS A 353 9.53 -14.82 35.13
CA CYS A 353 9.39 -16.23 34.76
C CYS A 353 9.33 -17.14 35.98
N ALA A 354 10.14 -16.89 37.01
CA ALA A 354 10.11 -17.67 38.25
C ALA A 354 8.76 -17.52 38.97
N GLN A 355 8.23 -16.30 39.03
CA GLN A 355 6.93 -16.02 39.63
C GLN A 355 5.80 -16.76 38.90
N VAL A 356 5.80 -16.75 37.57
CA VAL A 356 4.83 -17.49 36.75
C VAL A 356 4.94 -19.01 36.94
N GLU A 357 6.16 -19.56 37.12
CA GLU A 357 6.34 -21.00 37.39
C GLU A 357 5.85 -21.41 38.78
N VAL A 358 6.02 -20.55 39.80
CA VAL A 358 5.40 -20.72 41.11
C VAL A 358 3.90 -20.61 40.99
N ASP A 359 3.43 -19.61 40.26
CA ASP A 359 2.03 -19.28 40.21
C ASP A 359 1.22 -20.27 39.35
N ASP A 360 1.50 -20.40 38.08
CA ASP A 360 0.58 -21.18 37.24
C ASP A 360 0.83 -22.69 37.36
N PHE A 361 2.04 -23.10 37.73
CA PHE A 361 2.46 -24.51 37.63
C PHE A 361 2.88 -25.15 38.95
N GLN A 362 2.98 -24.38 40.04
CA GLN A 362 3.47 -24.86 41.34
C GLN A 362 4.85 -25.58 41.21
N ASN A 363 5.66 -25.19 40.22
CA ASN A 363 6.93 -25.83 39.88
C ASN A 363 8.11 -25.05 40.47
N TYR A 364 8.31 -25.26 41.76
CA TYR A 364 9.36 -24.60 42.54
C TYR A 364 10.79 -24.93 42.07
N GLU A 365 11.01 -26.10 41.46
CA GLU A 365 12.34 -26.48 40.96
C GLU A 365 12.75 -25.64 39.75
N LYS A 366 11.84 -25.44 38.80
CA LYS A 366 12.06 -24.54 37.65
C LYS A 366 12.14 -23.08 38.09
N ALA A 367 11.29 -22.67 39.02
CA ALA A 367 11.35 -21.33 39.59
C ALA A 367 12.72 -21.05 40.24
N LEU A 368 13.28 -22.02 40.99
CA LEU A 368 14.61 -21.90 41.56
C LEU A 368 15.71 -21.76 40.49
N GLY A 369 15.59 -22.51 39.39
CA GLY A 369 16.47 -22.38 38.23
C GLY A 369 16.45 -20.97 37.63
N ALA A 370 15.25 -20.44 37.39
CA ALA A 370 15.06 -19.09 36.87
C ALA A 370 15.59 -18.00 37.83
N LEU A 371 15.30 -18.11 39.14
CA LEU A 371 15.85 -17.19 40.16
C LEU A 371 17.39 -17.22 40.21
N THR A 372 17.99 -18.39 40.00
CA THR A 372 19.45 -18.53 39.94
C THR A 372 20.04 -17.76 38.75
N GLU A 373 19.40 -17.84 37.59
CA GLU A 373 19.81 -17.06 36.40
C GLU A 373 19.54 -15.55 36.59
N ALA A 374 18.44 -15.17 37.25
CA ALA A 374 18.16 -13.78 37.62
C ALA A 374 19.29 -13.21 38.49
N TYR A 375 19.71 -13.95 39.53
CA TYR A 375 20.81 -13.55 40.41
C TYR A 375 22.14 -13.42 39.67
N LYS A 376 22.47 -14.37 38.77
CA LYS A 376 23.67 -14.30 37.92
C LYS A 376 23.67 -13.07 37.01
N CYS A 377 22.52 -12.71 36.44
CA CYS A 377 22.38 -11.54 35.58
C CYS A 377 22.52 -10.25 36.39
N MET A 378 21.82 -10.15 37.52
CA MET A 378 21.85 -8.97 38.40
C MET A 378 23.23 -8.73 39.01
N SER A 379 23.97 -9.78 39.37
CA SER A 379 25.33 -9.63 39.93
C SER A 379 26.34 -9.10 38.91
N LYS A 380 26.10 -9.34 37.61
CA LYS A 380 26.92 -8.82 36.50
C LYS A 380 26.39 -7.50 35.93
N ALA A 381 25.20 -7.06 36.32
CA ALA A 381 24.59 -5.85 35.81
C ALA A 381 25.39 -4.62 36.26
N LYS A 382 25.54 -3.65 35.35
CA LYS A 382 26.11 -2.33 35.67
C LYS A 382 24.97 -1.38 35.98
N THR A 383 24.50 -1.42 37.22
CA THR A 383 23.43 -0.55 37.73
C THR A 383 23.97 0.84 38.05
N ARG A 384 23.14 1.88 37.94
CA ARG A 384 23.54 3.27 38.25
C ARG A 384 23.81 3.48 39.74
N SER A 385 23.12 2.73 40.60
CA SER A 385 23.27 2.76 42.05
C SER A 385 23.75 1.39 42.55
N PRO A 386 24.92 1.29 43.21
CA PRO A 386 25.39 0.04 43.77
C PRO A 386 24.49 -0.44 44.93
N VAL A 387 23.89 0.48 45.68
CA VAL A 387 22.98 0.16 46.79
C VAL A 387 21.70 -0.51 46.29
N GLU A 388 21.12 -0.01 45.19
CA GLU A 388 19.94 -0.65 44.58
C GLU A 388 20.25 -2.06 44.06
N GLN A 389 21.46 -2.26 43.56
CA GLN A 389 21.93 -3.56 43.10
C GLN A 389 22.05 -4.54 44.26
N GLU A 390 22.69 -4.13 45.36
CA GLU A 390 22.82 -4.94 46.57
C GLU A 390 21.46 -5.30 47.16
N ASN A 391 20.53 -4.35 47.22
CA ASN A 391 19.16 -4.61 47.70
C ASN A 391 18.43 -5.62 46.81
N LYS A 392 18.52 -5.49 45.48
CA LYS A 392 17.92 -6.47 44.55
C LYS A 392 18.56 -7.84 44.65
N LEU A 393 19.88 -7.91 44.84
CA LEU A 393 20.58 -9.18 45.05
C LEU A 393 20.18 -9.85 46.36
N ALA A 394 20.09 -9.08 47.45
CA ALA A 394 19.61 -9.57 48.74
C ALA A 394 18.17 -10.10 48.64
N HIS A 395 17.30 -9.39 47.92
CA HIS A 395 15.93 -9.82 47.67
C HIS A 395 15.87 -11.15 46.91
N LEU A 396 16.59 -11.26 45.78
CA LEU A 396 16.66 -12.50 45.00
C LEU A 396 17.24 -13.65 45.83
N GLN A 397 18.26 -13.39 46.66
CA GLN A 397 18.87 -14.40 47.52
C GLN A 397 17.92 -14.86 48.63
N SER A 398 17.14 -13.95 49.22
CA SER A 398 16.07 -14.29 50.17
C SER A 398 15.03 -15.19 49.50
N LYS A 399 14.52 -14.79 48.32
CA LYS A 399 13.57 -15.58 47.53
C LYS A 399 14.08 -17.00 47.27
N MET A 400 15.31 -17.12 46.77
CA MET A 400 15.95 -18.41 46.50
C MET A 400 16.06 -19.29 47.75
N THR A 401 16.33 -18.68 48.91
CA THR A 401 16.48 -19.40 50.18
C THR A 401 15.14 -19.99 50.64
N LEU A 402 14.07 -19.20 50.58
CA LEU A 402 12.71 -19.66 50.89
C LEU A 402 12.29 -20.81 49.96
N VAL A 403 12.43 -20.63 48.65
CA VAL A 403 12.08 -21.66 47.65
C VAL A 403 12.88 -22.95 47.90
N LYS A 404 14.18 -22.86 48.19
CA LYS A 404 15.02 -24.02 48.53
C LYS A 404 14.52 -24.73 49.78
N ARG A 405 14.18 -24.00 50.85
CA ARG A 405 13.64 -24.58 52.09
C ARG A 405 12.35 -25.33 51.83
N PHE A 406 11.45 -24.79 51.01
CA PHE A 406 10.19 -25.46 50.68
C PHE A 406 10.38 -26.72 49.82
N ILE A 407 11.26 -26.67 48.81
CA ILE A 407 11.63 -27.86 48.02
C ILE A 407 12.24 -28.93 48.94
N GLN A 408 13.13 -28.54 49.85
CA GLN A 408 13.75 -29.46 50.80
C GLN A 408 12.72 -30.07 51.73
N ALA A 409 11.77 -29.29 52.26
CA ALA A 409 10.69 -29.80 53.10
C ALA A 409 9.83 -30.84 52.35
N ARG A 410 9.48 -30.58 51.08
CA ARG A 410 8.74 -31.54 50.24
C ARG A 410 9.51 -32.82 49.97
N ARG A 411 10.82 -32.74 49.73
CA ARG A 411 11.69 -33.92 49.52
C ARG A 411 11.88 -34.72 50.80
N LEU A 412 12.07 -34.04 51.93
CA LEU A 412 12.28 -34.67 53.24
C LEU A 412 11.05 -35.47 53.69
N TYR A 413 9.85 -35.15 53.19
CA TYR A 413 8.61 -35.84 53.56
C TYR A 413 8.66 -37.36 53.35
N SER A 414 9.36 -37.85 52.32
CA SER A 414 9.50 -39.29 52.10
C SER A 414 10.42 -39.99 53.10
N GLU A 415 11.28 -39.24 53.79
CA GLU A 415 12.26 -39.76 54.75
C GLU A 415 11.81 -39.53 56.20
N ASP A 416 11.44 -38.29 56.53
CA ASP A 416 10.93 -37.88 57.85
C ASP A 416 9.75 -36.91 57.71
N PRO A 417 8.51 -37.44 57.78
CA PRO A 417 7.31 -36.62 57.73
C PRO A 417 7.22 -35.59 58.87
N LYS A 418 7.72 -35.89 60.07
CA LYS A 418 7.56 -34.99 61.22
C LYS A 418 8.44 -33.75 61.09
N GLU A 419 9.70 -33.95 60.68
CA GLU A 419 10.61 -32.82 60.46
C GLU A 419 10.20 -32.02 59.22
N SER A 420 9.68 -32.65 58.16
CA SER A 420 9.11 -31.96 57.00
C SER A 420 8.00 -30.97 57.40
N ILE A 421 7.06 -31.40 58.24
CA ILE A 421 5.96 -30.58 58.73
C ILE A 421 6.45 -29.44 59.60
N ARG A 422 7.39 -29.70 60.51
CA ARG A 422 8.02 -28.66 61.32
C ARG A 422 8.68 -27.58 60.44
N GLN A 423 9.36 -27.97 59.36
CA GLN A 423 9.97 -27.02 58.43
C GLN A 423 8.91 -26.20 57.68
N CYS A 424 7.79 -26.79 57.29
CA CYS A 424 6.65 -26.08 56.71
C CYS A 424 6.00 -25.10 57.69
N GLU A 425 5.83 -25.47 58.96
CA GLU A 425 5.32 -24.56 60.00
C GLU A 425 6.27 -23.39 60.28
N LEU A 426 7.57 -23.65 60.31
CA LEU A 426 8.58 -22.60 60.43
C LEU A 426 8.55 -21.65 59.23
N LEU A 427 8.30 -22.16 58.02
CA LEU A 427 8.14 -21.33 56.82
C LEU A 427 6.92 -20.41 56.91
N LEU A 428 5.80 -20.87 57.49
CA LEU A 428 4.60 -20.04 57.69
C LEU A 428 4.82 -18.84 58.63
N GLY A 429 5.89 -18.86 59.43
CA GLY A 429 6.29 -17.77 60.32
C GLY A 429 7.27 -16.77 59.72
N GLU A 430 7.78 -17.00 58.50
CA GLU A 430 8.76 -16.11 57.87
C GLU A 430 8.08 -14.86 57.30
N PRO A 431 8.65 -13.66 57.52
CA PRO A 431 8.24 -12.46 56.80
C PRO A 431 8.53 -12.65 55.30
N ASP A 432 7.63 -12.17 54.44
CA ASP A 432 7.71 -12.19 52.96
C ASP A 432 7.45 -13.54 52.27
N LEU A 433 7.00 -14.58 52.99
CA LEU A 433 6.64 -15.88 52.39
C LEU A 433 5.67 -15.71 51.21
N ASP A 434 4.57 -14.98 51.40
CA ASP A 434 3.49 -14.80 50.43
C ASP A 434 3.95 -14.21 49.08
N THR A 435 5.05 -13.45 49.09
CA THR A 435 5.60 -12.83 47.86
C THR A 435 6.53 -13.73 47.07
N THR A 436 6.93 -14.87 47.64
CA THR A 436 7.93 -15.78 47.06
C THR A 436 7.36 -17.17 46.83
N ILE A 437 6.61 -17.66 47.80
CA ILE A 437 5.96 -18.96 47.80
C ILE A 437 4.49 -18.71 48.09
N ARG A 438 3.65 -19.41 47.35
CA ARG A 438 2.23 -19.43 47.66
C ARG A 438 1.96 -20.05 49.01
N LEU A 439 1.48 -19.22 49.92
CA LEU A 439 1.01 -19.64 51.24
C LEU A 439 0.02 -20.81 51.15
N GLY A 440 -0.86 -20.78 50.15
CA GLY A 440 -1.83 -21.83 49.88
C GLY A 440 -1.19 -23.20 49.60
N ASP A 441 -0.05 -23.24 48.90
CA ASP A 441 0.64 -24.51 48.60
C ASP A 441 1.30 -25.10 49.85
N VAL A 442 1.82 -24.26 50.76
CA VAL A 442 2.38 -24.71 52.05
C VAL A 442 1.27 -25.23 52.98
N LEU A 443 0.19 -24.47 53.12
CA LEU A 443 -0.96 -24.88 53.93
C LEU A 443 -1.66 -26.12 53.34
N GLY A 444 -1.76 -26.22 52.02
CA GLY A 444 -2.33 -27.38 51.35
C GLY A 444 -1.53 -28.65 51.63
N PHE A 445 -0.20 -28.56 51.60
CA PHE A 445 0.70 -29.64 51.98
C PHE A 445 0.49 -30.10 53.44
N LEU A 446 0.32 -29.16 54.38
CA LEU A 446 0.02 -29.48 55.78
C LEU A 446 -1.35 -30.16 55.95
N VAL A 447 -2.38 -29.69 55.24
CA VAL A 447 -3.72 -30.30 55.25
C VAL A 447 -3.67 -31.74 54.75
N GLU A 448 -2.95 -32.00 53.67
CA GLU A 448 -2.79 -33.35 53.12
C GLU A 448 -2.11 -34.30 54.11
N HIS A 449 -1.06 -33.84 54.80
CA HIS A 449 -0.38 -34.63 55.83
C HIS A 449 -1.30 -34.99 57.01
N HIS A 450 -1.96 -33.99 57.62
CA HIS A 450 -2.83 -34.25 58.77
C HIS A 450 -4.05 -35.10 58.40
N LEU A 451 -4.51 -35.02 57.14
CA LEU A 451 -5.53 -35.95 56.64
C LEU A 451 -4.99 -37.39 56.58
N GLN A 452 -3.77 -37.61 56.08
CA GLN A 452 -3.14 -38.93 56.04
C GLN A 452 -2.97 -39.53 57.45
N MET A 453 -2.66 -38.69 58.44
CA MET A 453 -2.52 -39.08 59.84
C MET A 453 -3.86 -39.21 60.60
N GLN A 454 -5.00 -39.00 59.93
CA GLN A 454 -6.36 -38.99 60.50
C GLN A 454 -6.59 -37.94 61.60
N GLU A 455 -5.77 -36.89 61.61
CA GLU A 455 -5.88 -35.76 62.55
C GLU A 455 -6.81 -34.68 61.97
N PHE A 456 -8.09 -35.03 61.79
CA PHE A 456 -9.06 -34.18 61.08
C PHE A 456 -9.23 -32.80 61.72
N GLN A 457 -9.10 -32.69 63.04
CA GLN A 457 -9.20 -31.41 63.76
C GLN A 457 -8.08 -30.44 63.34
N MET A 458 -6.86 -30.95 63.16
CA MET A 458 -5.71 -30.13 62.78
C MET A 458 -5.75 -29.76 61.31
N ALA A 459 -6.09 -30.71 60.44
CA ALA A 459 -6.33 -30.46 59.03
C ALA A 459 -7.39 -29.36 58.82
N TYR A 460 -8.47 -29.38 59.60
CA TYR A 460 -9.51 -28.35 59.55
C TYR A 460 -9.03 -26.98 60.04
N ARG A 461 -8.17 -26.91 61.06
CA ARG A 461 -7.58 -25.64 61.49
C ARG A 461 -6.75 -24.98 60.38
N TYR A 462 -5.91 -25.74 59.69
CA TYR A 462 -5.14 -25.19 58.56
C TYR A 462 -6.02 -24.77 57.37
N LEU A 463 -7.14 -25.48 57.12
CA LEU A 463 -8.13 -25.02 56.13
C LEU A 463 -8.80 -23.70 56.54
N GLU A 464 -9.11 -23.51 57.82
CA GLU A 464 -9.61 -22.22 58.31
C GLU A 464 -8.55 -21.12 58.27
N GLU A 465 -7.30 -21.43 58.60
CA GLU A 465 -6.19 -20.48 58.44
C GLU A 465 -6.00 -20.07 56.98
N MET A 466 -6.11 -21.01 56.03
CA MET A 466 -6.07 -20.73 54.60
C MET A 466 -7.21 -19.80 54.19
N ARG A 467 -8.45 -20.04 54.66
CA ARG A 467 -9.60 -19.15 54.40
C ARG A 467 -9.43 -17.75 54.99
N LYS A 468 -8.79 -17.64 56.16
CA LYS A 468 -8.56 -16.34 56.83
C LYS A 468 -7.45 -15.55 56.16
N LYS A 469 -6.34 -16.20 55.80
CA LYS A 469 -5.16 -15.55 55.22
C LYS A 469 -5.27 -15.32 53.72
N ILE A 470 -6.10 -16.09 53.01
CA ILE A 470 -6.34 -15.94 51.57
C ILE A 470 -7.86 -15.76 51.32
N PRO A 471 -8.43 -14.58 51.60
CA PRO A 471 -9.83 -14.31 51.31
C PRO A 471 -10.05 -14.28 49.78
N CYS A 472 -11.19 -14.80 49.32
CA CYS A 472 -11.65 -14.72 47.93
C CYS A 472 -10.95 -15.62 46.89
N VAL A 473 -10.23 -16.68 47.30
CA VAL A 473 -9.66 -17.67 46.37
C VAL A 473 -10.35 -19.02 46.54
N ASN A 474 -10.65 -19.68 45.41
CA ASN A 474 -11.22 -21.02 45.42
C ASN A 474 -10.21 -22.00 46.05
N LEU A 475 -10.57 -22.57 47.20
CA LEU A 475 -9.75 -23.53 47.95
C LEU A 475 -9.31 -24.73 47.10
N ASN A 476 -10.11 -25.08 46.07
CA ASN A 476 -9.83 -26.16 45.14
C ASN A 476 -8.58 -25.92 44.27
N TYR A 477 -8.03 -24.70 44.26
CA TYR A 477 -6.79 -24.37 43.56
C TYR A 477 -5.52 -24.79 44.33
N TYR A 478 -5.64 -24.96 45.65
CA TYR A 478 -4.52 -25.33 46.54
C TYR A 478 -4.69 -26.73 47.15
N VAL A 479 -5.93 -27.16 47.37
CA VAL A 479 -6.25 -28.44 48.00
C VAL A 479 -7.31 -29.14 47.17
N ASN A 480 -7.10 -30.41 46.83
CA ASN A 480 -8.09 -31.17 46.07
C ASN A 480 -9.47 -31.17 46.75
N GLN A 481 -10.55 -31.13 45.96
CA GLN A 481 -11.91 -31.14 46.50
C GLN A 481 -12.16 -32.38 47.39
N GLN A 482 -11.57 -33.51 47.04
CA GLN A 482 -11.67 -34.77 47.80
C GLN A 482 -11.03 -34.66 49.19
N THR A 483 -9.90 -33.96 49.32
CA THR A 483 -9.22 -33.75 50.61
C THR A 483 -10.06 -32.84 51.50
N VAL A 484 -10.65 -31.78 50.95
CA VAL A 484 -11.58 -30.90 51.69
C VAL A 484 -12.82 -31.67 52.17
N GLU A 485 -13.46 -32.45 51.30
CA GLU A 485 -14.61 -33.28 51.64
C GLU A 485 -14.29 -34.34 52.70
N ALA A 486 -13.11 -34.94 52.64
CA ALA A 486 -12.64 -35.94 53.61
C ALA A 486 -12.44 -35.34 55.01
N VAL A 487 -11.87 -34.13 55.11
CA VAL A 487 -11.71 -33.42 56.39
C VAL A 487 -13.07 -33.08 57.00
N HIS A 488 -14.02 -32.56 56.21
CA HIS A 488 -15.37 -32.24 56.68
C HIS A 488 -16.14 -33.49 57.13
N ARG A 489 -16.02 -34.61 56.39
CA ARG A 489 -16.62 -35.89 56.76
C ARG A 489 -16.05 -36.45 58.07
N GLY A 490 -14.74 -36.36 58.27
CA GLY A 490 -14.06 -36.83 59.48
C GLY A 490 -14.50 -36.09 60.75
N LEU A 491 -14.95 -34.84 60.63
CA LEU A 491 -15.44 -34.02 61.75
C LEU A 491 -16.97 -33.97 61.89
N GLY A 492 -17.72 -34.66 61.01
CA GLY A 492 -19.18 -34.62 61.02
C GLY A 492 -19.77 -33.23 60.70
N ILE A 493 -19.02 -32.36 60.04
CA ILE A 493 -19.45 -31.02 59.66
C ILE A 493 -20.26 -31.12 58.35
N PRO A 494 -21.50 -30.62 58.29
CA PRO A 494 -22.27 -30.63 57.05
C PRO A 494 -21.56 -29.83 55.96
N LEU A 495 -21.33 -30.44 54.80
CA LEU A 495 -20.84 -29.75 53.61
C LEU A 495 -21.92 -28.74 53.17
N SER A 496 -21.73 -27.45 53.50
CA SER A 496 -22.61 -26.40 52.97
C SER A 496 -22.44 -26.33 51.47
N ARG A 497 -23.46 -26.77 50.73
CA ARG A 497 -23.49 -26.86 49.26
C ARG A 497 -23.69 -25.50 48.57
N ASN A 498 -23.59 -24.39 49.31
CA ASN A 498 -23.82 -23.04 48.81
C ASN A 498 -22.56 -22.18 48.97
N VAL A 499 -21.59 -22.38 48.08
CA VAL A 499 -20.77 -21.26 47.62
C VAL A 499 -21.45 -20.83 46.32
N PRO A 500 -21.97 -19.59 46.19
CA PRO A 500 -22.39 -19.08 44.88
C PRO A 500 -21.20 -19.22 43.93
N PRO A 501 -21.38 -19.34 42.60
CA PRO A 501 -20.26 -19.28 41.69
C PRO A 501 -19.59 -17.91 41.84
N GLU A 502 -18.56 -17.83 42.69
CA GLU A 502 -17.73 -16.66 42.83
C GLU A 502 -17.09 -16.43 41.47
N ARG A 503 -17.35 -15.23 40.93
CA ARG A 503 -16.92 -14.81 39.61
C ARG A 503 -15.45 -15.19 39.42
N VAL A 504 -15.22 -16.16 38.54
CA VAL A 504 -13.90 -16.49 38.02
C VAL A 504 -13.37 -15.24 37.33
N ARG A 505 -12.58 -14.43 38.05
CA ARG A 505 -11.68 -13.50 37.40
C ARG A 505 -10.49 -14.32 36.94
N HIS A 506 -10.55 -14.76 35.69
CA HIS A 506 -9.32 -15.03 34.96
C HIS A 506 -8.49 -13.75 35.01
N ASN A 507 -7.28 -13.83 35.58
CA ASN A 507 -6.23 -12.84 35.35
C ASN A 507 -5.64 -13.08 33.95
N SER A 508 -6.49 -13.09 32.92
CA SER A 508 -6.04 -12.91 31.54
C SER A 508 -5.95 -11.40 31.31
N VAL A 509 -4.73 -10.96 31.02
CA VAL A 509 -4.43 -9.60 30.59
C VAL A 509 -5.07 -9.40 29.23
N GLU A 510 -6.31 -8.92 29.17
CA GLU A 510 -6.91 -8.41 27.94
C GLU A 510 -7.69 -7.11 28.23
N ASP A 511 -7.33 -6.10 27.43
CA ASP A 511 -8.02 -4.85 27.11
C ASP A 511 -8.28 -3.81 28.21
N LYS A 512 -7.28 -2.96 28.42
CA LYS A 512 -7.53 -1.55 28.76
C LYS A 512 -8.03 -0.84 27.51
N GLU A 513 -9.34 -0.72 27.39
CA GLU A 513 -9.95 0.32 26.57
C GLU A 513 -9.43 1.69 27.03
N VAL A 514 -9.04 2.48 26.03
CA VAL A 514 -8.54 3.84 26.17
C VAL A 514 -9.73 4.74 26.52
N GLU A 515 -9.73 5.30 27.72
CA GLU A 515 -10.63 6.42 28.06
C GLU A 515 -10.30 7.61 27.14
N GLU A 516 -11.21 7.90 26.20
CA GLU A 516 -11.29 9.20 25.53
C GLU A 516 -11.62 10.27 26.56
N VAL A 517 -10.70 11.23 26.71
CA VAL A 517 -10.91 12.46 27.47
C VAL A 517 -11.85 13.35 26.65
N ALA A 518 -13.11 13.43 27.05
CA ALA A 518 -14.02 14.47 26.58
C ALA A 518 -13.69 15.78 27.29
N ASP A 519 -13.20 16.75 26.53
CA ASP A 519 -12.97 18.13 26.95
C ASP A 519 -14.34 18.84 27.08
N GLU A 520 -14.78 19.10 28.31
CA GLU A 520 -15.89 20.00 28.58
C GLU A 520 -15.41 21.45 28.45
N ALA A 521 -15.80 22.11 27.37
CA ALA A 521 -15.71 23.55 27.22
C ALA A 521 -16.83 24.23 28.04
N GLU A 522 -16.45 24.98 29.08
CA GLU A 522 -17.34 26.00 29.65
C GLU A 522 -17.23 27.32 28.85
N PRO A 523 -18.36 28.04 28.63
CA PRO A 523 -18.38 29.30 27.92
C PRO A 523 -18.17 30.49 28.86
N SER A 524 -17.28 31.41 28.48
CA SER A 524 -17.33 32.83 28.87
C SER A 524 -16.59 33.67 27.85
#